data_AF-A0A946YJY9-F1
#
_entry.id   AF-A0A946YJY9-F1
#
_cell.length_a   1.000
_cell.length_b   1.000
_cell.length_c   1.000
_cell.angle_alpha   90.00
_cell.angle_beta   90.00
_cell.angle_gamma   90.00
#
_symmetry.space_group_name_H-M   'P 1'
#
loop_
_entity.id
_entity.type
_entity.pdbx_description
1 polymer ?
#
loop_
_entity_poly.entity_id
_entity_poly.type
_entity_poly.pdbx_seq_one_letter_code
_entity_poly.pdbx_strand_id
1 'polypeptide(L)' 'RRLCAEHNVQLLDQSVHVARLRLGKTARHNLFIRRFYAFEFSIGGIDRHHGVAVVSRDRMEYLSLLHPEGEIIEGSLPN' A
#
# COMPACT_ATOMS: atom_id res chain seq x y z
N ARG A 1 7.69 -3.84 2.04
CA ARG A 1 8.97 -4.52 1.72
C ARG A 1 8.74 -5.89 1.10
N ARG A 2 8.24 -6.90 1.84
CA ARG A 2 8.00 -8.24 1.30
C ARG A 2 7.23 -8.24 -0.03
N LEU A 3 6.13 -7.49 -0.09
CA LEU A 3 5.31 -7.45 -1.30
C LEU A 3 6.01 -6.80 -2.50
N CYS A 4 6.76 -5.72 -2.29
CA CYS A 4 7.63 -5.15 -3.33
C CYS A 4 8.63 -6.19 -3.85
N ALA A 5 9.24 -6.98 -2.94
CA ALA A 5 10.16 -8.05 -3.33
C ALA A 5 9.47 -9.19 -4.09
N GLU A 6 8.23 -9.53 -3.74
CA GLU A 6 7.40 -10.51 -4.48
C GLU A 6 7.11 -10.01 -5.92
N HIS A 7 7.04 -8.69 -6.13
CA HIS A 7 6.90 -8.05 -7.45
C HIS A 7 8.23 -7.66 -8.11
N ASN A 8 9.37 -8.11 -7.59
CA ASN A 8 10.71 -7.77 -8.10
C ASN A 8 11.01 -6.26 -8.16
N VAL A 9 10.43 -5.47 -7.25
CA VAL A 9 10.71 -4.03 -7.12
C VAL A 9 11.30 -3.68 -5.75
N GLN A 10 12.12 -2.63 -5.71
CA GLN A 10 12.75 -2.12 -4.51
C GLN A 10 11.89 -1.04 -3.84
N LEU A 11 11.53 -1.25 -2.56
CA LEU A 11 10.89 -0.21 -1.75
C LEU A 11 11.91 0.88 -1.37
N LEU A 12 11.58 2.14 -1.60
CA LEU A 12 12.40 3.26 -1.15
C LEU A 12 11.96 3.66 0.26
N ASP A 13 12.55 3.04 1.28
CA ASP A 13 12.07 3.10 2.66
C ASP A 13 11.90 4.50 3.26
N GLN A 14 12.64 5.49 2.76
CA GLN A 14 12.53 6.89 3.19
C GLN A 14 11.26 7.60 2.68
N SER A 15 10.52 6.98 1.76
CA SER A 15 9.31 7.56 1.14
C SER A 15 8.01 7.12 1.79
N VAL A 16 8.05 6.13 2.71
CA VAL A 16 6.83 5.57 3.29
C VAL A 16 6.24 6.55 4.31
N HIS A 17 5.03 7.03 4.03
CA HIS A 17 4.32 7.91 4.96
C HIS A 17 2.82 7.59 4.99
N VAL A 18 2.19 7.88 6.14
CA VAL A 18 0.74 7.77 6.27
C VAL A 18 0.09 8.95 5.56
N ALA A 19 -0.59 8.69 4.46
CA ALA A 19 -1.32 9.70 3.70
C ALA A 19 -2.71 9.97 4.29
N ARG A 20 -3.36 8.96 4.89
CA ARG A 20 -4.70 9.10 5.47
C ARG A 20 -4.99 8.06 6.54
N LEU A 21 -5.77 8.46 7.55
CA LEU A 21 -6.39 7.56 8.53
C LEU A 21 -7.92 7.57 8.35
N ARG A 22 -8.56 6.41 8.42
CA ARG A 22 -10.01 6.27 8.48
C ARG A 22 -10.42 5.35 9.63
N LEU A 23 -11.53 5.67 10.27
CA LEU A 23 -12.16 4.79 11.25
C LEU A 23 -13.14 3.87 10.53
N GLY A 24 -12.98 2.56 10.72
CA GLY A 24 -13.93 1.55 10.30
C GLY A 24 -14.66 0.96 11.51
N LYS A 25 -15.85 0.43 11.27
CA LYS A 25 -16.61 -0.35 12.24
C LYS A 25 -16.72 -1.79 11.74
N THR A 26 -16.57 -2.75 12.64
CA THR A 26 -16.87 -4.15 12.35
C THR A 26 -18.34 -4.45 12.65
N ALA A 27 -18.86 -5.54 12.09
CA ALA A 27 -20.20 -6.04 12.40
C ALA A 27 -20.43 -6.31 13.91
N ARG A 28 -19.35 -6.50 14.68
CA ARG A 28 -19.39 -6.70 16.14
C ARG A 28 -19.21 -5.39 16.94
N HIS A 29 -19.47 -4.23 16.33
CA HIS A 29 -19.33 -2.88 16.93
C HIS A 29 -17.90 -2.46 17.34
N ASN A 30 -16.88 -3.27 17.05
CA ASN A 30 -15.49 -2.87 17.29
C ASN A 30 -15.03 -1.83 16.27
N LEU A 31 -14.37 -0.78 16.74
CA LEU A 31 -13.65 0.18 15.88
C LEU A 31 -12.33 -0.42 15.40
N PHE A 32 -11.90 0.01 14.23
CA PHE A 32 -10.52 -0.19 13.76
C PHE A 32 -10.04 1.03 13.01
N ILE A 33 -8.71 1.20 13.00
CA ILE A 33 -8.05 2.21 12.19
C ILE A 33 -7.61 1.55 10.90
N ARG A 34 -8.01 2.18 9.80
CA ARG A 34 -7.50 1.92 8.46
C ARG A 34 -6.46 2.99 8.13
N ARG A 35 -5.27 2.54 7.74
CA ARG A 35 -4.11 3.38 7.41
C ARG A 35 -3.85 3.27 5.92
N PHE A 36 -3.82 4.41 5.25
CA PHE A 36 -3.43 4.53 3.87
C PHE A 36 -1.98 5.02 3.86
N TYR A 37 -1.09 4.21 3.30
CA TYR A 37 0.31 4.54 3.11
C TYR A 37 0.52 4.90 1.66
N ALA A 38 1.21 6.01 1.43
CA ALA A 38 1.82 6.33 0.15
C ALA A 38 3.32 6.09 0.27
N PHE A 39 3.91 5.57 -0.80
CA PHE A 39 5.34 5.29 -0.87
C PHE A 39 5.83 5.35 -2.31
N GLU A 40 7.15 5.35 -2.45
CA GLU A 40 7.84 5.22 -3.72
C GLU A 40 8.58 3.89 -3.78
N PHE A 41 8.65 3.33 -4.99
CA PHE A 41 9.44 2.15 -5.31
C PHE A 41 10.23 2.37 -6.60
N SER A 42 11.22 1.52 -6.83
CA SER A 42 12.06 1.54 -8.01
C SER A 42 12.16 0.14 -8.60
N ILE A 43 12.19 0.03 -9.93
CA ILE A 43 12.36 -1.22 -10.68
C ILE A 43 13.83 -1.39 -11.04
N GLY A 44 14.47 -0.34 -11.56
CA GLY A 44 15.86 -0.33 -12.03
C GLY A 44 16.84 0.42 -11.13
N GLY A 45 16.40 0.92 -9.98
CA GLY A 45 17.23 1.61 -8.98
C GLY A 45 17.46 3.10 -9.23
N ILE A 46 17.07 3.62 -10.40
CA ILE A 46 17.19 5.04 -10.77
C ILE A 46 15.83 5.73 -10.97
N ASP A 47 14.80 4.93 -11.25
CA ASP A 47 13.42 5.34 -11.44
C ASP A 47 12.67 5.43 -10.11
N ARG A 48 11.60 6.23 -10.10
CA ARG A 48 10.68 6.35 -8.98
C ARG A 48 9.26 6.20 -9.46
N HIS A 49 8.56 5.25 -8.86
CA HIS A 49 7.15 4.96 -9.10
C HIS A 49 6.38 5.06 -7.80
N HIS A 50 5.10 5.41 -7.89
CA HIS A 50 4.24 5.58 -6.73
C HIS A 50 3.49 4.30 -6.39
N GLY A 51 3.46 3.96 -5.11
CA GLY A 51 2.66 2.88 -4.57
C GLY A 51 1.74 3.36 -3.46
N VAL A 52 0.61 2.68 -3.33
CA VAL A 52 -0.36 2.89 -2.25
C VAL A 52 -0.65 1.56 -1.58
N ALA A 53 -0.60 1.53 -0.25
CA ALA A 53 -1.01 0.37 0.54
C ALA A 53 -2.07 0.77 1.56
N VAL A 54 -3.12 -0.04 1.67
CA VAL A 54 -4.14 0.12 2.71
C VAL A 54 -4.05 -1.03 3.68
N VAL A 55 -3.89 -0.69 4.95
CA VAL A 55 -3.75 -1.66 6.04
C VAL A 55 -4.81 -1.38 7.09
N SER A 56 -5.57 -2.39 7.47
CA SER A 56 -6.48 -2.34 8.61
C SER A 56 -6.01 -3.35 9.66
N ARG A 57 -6.00 -2.93 10.93
CA ARG A 57 -5.45 -3.73 12.05
C ARG A 57 -4.02 -4.20 11.75
N ASP A 58 -3.85 -5.44 11.33
CA ASP A 58 -2.60 -6.14 11.03
C ASP A 58 -2.62 -6.80 9.63
N ARG A 59 -3.62 -6.48 8.80
CA ARG A 59 -3.80 -7.06 7.46
C ARG A 59 -3.73 -6.00 6.38
N MET A 60 -3.06 -6.32 5.28
CA MET A 60 -3.14 -5.54 4.05
C MET A 60 -4.49 -5.84 3.37
N GLU A 61 -5.26 -4.79 3.10
CA GLU A 61 -6.54 -4.87 2.39
C GLU A 61 -6.38 -4.56 0.90
N TYR A 62 -5.42 -3.69 0.57
CA TYR A 62 -5.19 -3.21 -0.79
C TYR A 62 -3.72 -2.85 -1.00
N LEU A 63 -3.20 -3.16 -2.19
CA LEU A 63 -1.97 -2.62 -2.74
C LEU A 63 -2.24 -2.14 -4.16
N SER A 64 -1.70 -0.98 -4.50
CA SER A 64 -1.49 -0.56 -5.89
C SER A 64 -0.02 -0.17 -6.08
N LEU A 65 0.57 -0.66 -7.17
CA LEU A 65 1.86 -0.22 -7.69
C LEU A 65 1.63 0.34 -9.08
N LEU A 66 1.86 1.65 -9.25
CA LEU A 66 1.78 2.32 -10.55
C LEU A 66 3.04 2.01 -11.37
N HIS A 67 3.15 0.77 -11.82
CA HIS A 67 4.23 0.27 -12.65
C HIS A 67 4.08 0.81 -14.09
N PRO A 68 5.20 1.13 -14.79
CA PRO A 68 5.15 1.78 -16.11
C PRO A 68 4.46 0.92 -17.18
N GLU A 69 4.48 -0.41 -17.02
CA GLU A 69 3.82 -1.35 -17.93
C GLU A 69 2.34 -1.59 -17.59
N GLY A 70 1.84 -1.01 -16.49
CA GLY A 70 0.46 -1.16 -16.04
C GLY A 70 0.35 -1.15 -14.51
N GLU A 71 -0.81 -0.77 -13.99
CA GLU A 71 -1.04 -0.78 -12.54
C GLU A 71 -1.19 -2.22 -12.03
N ILE A 72 -0.35 -2.59 -11.05
CA ILE A 72 -0.45 -3.87 -10.34
C ILE A 72 -1.31 -3.65 -9.11
N ILE A 73 -2.41 -4.40 -9.01
CA ILE A 73 -3.38 -4.28 -7.91
C ILE A 73 -3.48 -5.61 -7.18
N GLU A 74 -3.41 -5.55 -5.85
CA GLU A 74 -3.77 -6.67 -4.98
C GLU A 74 -4.86 -6.27 -3.98
N GLY A 75 -5.79 -7.19 -3.75
CA GLY A 75 -6.93 -6.96 -2.86
C GLY A 75 -7.99 -6.07 -3.50
N SER A 76 -8.69 -5.29 -2.68
CA SER A 76 -9.76 -4.42 -3.16
C SER A 76 -9.78 -3.12 -2.38
N LEU A 77 -9.97 -2.01 -3.09
CA LEU A 77 -10.10 -0.69 -2.48
C LEU A 77 -11.29 -0.74 -1.51
N PRO A 78 -11.07 -0.47 -0.22
CA PRO A 78 -12.15 -0.49 0.71
C PRO A 78 -13.00 0.78 0.53
N ASN A 79 -14.32 0.57 0.51
CA ASN A 79 -15.32 1.65 0.54
C ASN A 79 -15.05 2.65 1.69
#